data_AF-A0A3A1YSQ7-F1
#
_entry.id   AF-A0A3A1YSQ7-F1
#
_cell.length_a   1.000
_cell.length_b   1.000
_cell.length_c   1.000
_cell.angle_alpha   90.00
_cell.angle_beta   90.00
_cell.angle_gamma   90.00
#
_symmetry.space_group_name_H-M   'P 1'
#
loop_
_entity.id
_entity.type
_entity.pdbx_description
1 polymer ?
#
loop_
_entity_poly.entity_id
_entity_poly.type
_entity_poly.pdbx_seq_one_letter_code
_entity_poly.pdbx_strand_id
1 'polypeptide(L)'
;MNVLIKSRTFLATAAATSLLFFSTTASAFADDEARRAILELREQVRQMTEQNQQARLQLADRIETLQQEVASLRGQIERMRFELDVKDGRGLGLNQDTPQVSNPQEQAAFDQAMNFFRAGQYQEAAESFGTFANNYPNSQLSADARFYRGSSLYASKSFGPAVTELQAMEQNHPEHARAPDALLIVAAAQIEQNNLSGARDTLQRIVEKYPQSNAAQTAQERLKLLQ
;
A
#
# COMPACT_ATOMS: atom_id res chain seq x y z
N MET A 1 38.81 58.77 -37.28
CA MET A 1 37.99 58.39 -36.11
C MET A 1 38.58 59.08 -34.89
N ASN A 2 37.71 59.70 -34.09
CA ASN A 2 37.93 60.87 -33.24
C ASN A 2 38.91 60.73 -32.04
N VAL A 3 39.77 61.76 -31.92
CA VAL A 3 40.08 62.65 -30.76
C VAL A 3 40.32 61.99 -29.38
N LEU A 4 41.56 61.86 -28.88
CA LEU A 4 42.45 62.84 -28.21
C LEU A 4 41.99 63.40 -26.84
N ILE A 5 42.92 63.28 -25.89
CA ILE A 5 42.89 63.45 -24.43
C ILE A 5 42.95 64.94 -24.01
N LYS A 6 42.45 65.22 -22.79
CA LYS A 6 42.81 66.27 -21.78
C LYS A 6 41.62 67.20 -21.47
N SER A 7 41.42 67.74 -20.27
CA SER A 7 41.90 67.58 -18.89
C SER A 7 41.04 68.57 -18.06
N ARG A 8 40.88 68.37 -16.75
CA ARG A 8 40.83 69.50 -15.79
C ARG A 8 40.95 69.03 -14.34
N THR A 9 41.96 69.58 -13.70
CA THR A 9 42.39 69.46 -12.29
C THR A 9 41.64 70.44 -11.38
N PHE A 10 41.96 70.37 -10.07
CA PHE A 10 41.85 71.34 -8.95
C PHE A 10 40.99 70.80 -7.77
N LEU A 11 41.58 70.35 -6.65
CA LEU A 11 42.06 71.13 -5.46
C LEU A 11 40.91 71.94 -4.80
N ALA A 12 40.68 72.04 -3.50
CA ALA A 12 41.30 71.53 -2.27
C ALA A 12 40.39 71.90 -1.07
N THR A 13 40.45 71.11 0.00
CA THR A 13 40.42 71.47 1.44
C THR A 13 39.30 72.30 2.10
N ALA A 14 38.84 71.71 3.22
CA ALA A 14 38.65 72.29 4.57
C ALA A 14 37.29 72.87 4.96
N ALA A 15 36.62 72.18 5.90
CA ALA A 15 35.99 72.81 7.07
C ALA A 15 35.86 71.78 8.21
N ALA A 16 36.50 72.08 9.33
CA ALA A 16 36.45 71.32 10.57
C ALA A 16 35.12 71.51 11.28
N THR A 17 34.57 70.45 11.86
CA THR A 17 33.67 70.58 13.01
C THR A 17 33.77 69.35 13.92
N SER A 18 34.35 69.58 15.09
CA SER A 18 34.34 68.74 16.28
C SER A 18 32.92 68.36 16.67
N LEU A 19 32.67 67.13 17.14
CA LEU A 19 31.80 66.83 18.30
C LEU A 19 31.63 65.31 18.52
N LEU A 20 31.96 64.92 19.75
CA LEU A 20 31.43 63.80 20.54
C LEU A 20 31.97 62.39 20.23
N PHE A 21 32.78 61.93 21.17
CA PHE A 21 32.69 60.56 21.66
C PHE A 21 31.22 60.21 21.91
N PHE A 22 30.58 59.55 20.95
CA PHE A 22 29.46 58.66 21.25
C PHE A 22 30.03 57.26 21.21
N SER A 23 30.08 56.65 22.39
CA SER A 23 30.20 55.22 22.57
C SER A 23 29.26 54.53 21.58
N THR A 24 29.81 53.81 20.61
CA THR A 24 29.03 52.85 19.82
C THR A 24 28.67 51.67 20.70
N THR A 25 27.71 51.85 21.62
CA THR A 25 26.92 50.74 22.16
C THR A 25 25.80 50.42 21.16
N ALA A 26 26.18 50.11 19.93
CA ALA A 26 25.25 49.80 18.85
C ALA A 26 25.73 48.52 18.17
N SER A 27 25.58 47.38 18.86
CA SER A 27 25.56 46.00 18.32
C SER A 27 25.45 44.92 19.41
N ALA A 28 25.76 45.22 20.68
CA ALA A 28 25.71 44.21 21.76
C ALA A 28 24.29 43.63 22.00
N PHE A 29 23.24 44.43 21.79
CA PHE A 29 21.86 44.01 22.06
C PHE A 29 21.26 43.08 20.99
N ALA A 30 21.69 43.18 19.73
CA ALA A 30 21.21 42.30 18.65
C ALA A 30 21.78 40.88 18.77
N ASP A 31 23.00 40.75 19.28
CA ASP A 31 23.67 39.45 19.51
C ASP A 31 23.07 38.72 20.72
N ASP A 32 22.67 39.45 21.76
CA ASP A 32 22.00 38.88 22.94
C ASP A 32 20.61 38.31 22.63
N GLU A 33 19.82 38.99 21.79
CA GLU A 33 18.50 38.51 21.35
C GLU A 33 18.62 37.29 20.44
N ALA A 34 19.55 37.31 19.48
CA ALA A 34 19.84 36.17 18.63
C ALA A 34 20.33 34.95 19.43
N ARG A 35 21.19 35.17 20.44
CA ARG A 35 21.68 34.11 21.33
C ARG A 35 20.54 33.49 22.15
N ARG A 36 19.59 34.30 22.62
CA ARG A 36 18.39 33.79 23.31
C ARG A 36 17.50 32.97 22.39
N ALA A 37 17.24 33.46 21.17
CA ALA A 37 16.45 32.73 20.18
C ALA A 37 17.07 31.38 19.78
N ILE A 38 18.41 31.32 19.66
CA ILE A 38 19.12 30.05 19.38
C ILE A 38 19.00 29.07 20.55
N LEU A 39 19.08 29.56 21.79
CA LEU A 39 18.91 28.70 22.97
C LEU A 39 17.48 28.17 23.07
N GLU A 40 16.48 29.02 22.82
CA GLU A 40 15.07 28.63 22.78
C GLU A 40 14.79 27.62 21.66
N LEU A 41 15.32 27.86 20.45
CA LEU A 41 15.18 26.92 19.34
C LEU A 41 15.85 25.58 19.63
N ARG A 42 17.05 25.58 20.25
CA ARG A 42 17.73 24.34 20.66
C ARG A 42 16.91 23.57 21.69
N GLU A 43 16.32 24.28 22.64
CA GLU A 43 15.45 23.69 23.65
C GLU A 43 14.17 23.12 22.99
N GLN A 44 13.55 23.86 22.09
CA GLN A 44 12.39 23.41 21.33
C GLN A 44 12.70 22.17 20.46
N VAL A 45 13.85 22.16 19.77
CA VAL A 45 14.30 21.01 18.97
C VAL A 45 14.58 19.80 19.86
N ARG A 46 15.19 20.01 21.04
CA ARG A 46 15.40 18.95 22.03
C ARG A 46 14.08 18.38 22.51
N GLN A 47 13.14 19.24 22.92
CA GLN A 47 11.80 18.82 23.35
C GLN A 47 11.05 18.08 22.24
N MET A 48 11.10 18.59 21.02
CA MET A 48 10.48 17.93 19.86
C MET A 48 11.12 16.57 19.58
N THR A 49 12.44 16.46 19.70
CA THR A 49 13.17 15.19 19.49
C THR A 49 12.81 14.18 20.57
N GLU A 50 12.72 14.61 21.83
CA GLU A 50 12.28 13.78 22.96
C GLU A 50 10.83 13.32 22.77
N GLN A 51 9.91 14.22 22.39
CA GLN A 51 8.52 13.87 22.06
C GLN A 51 8.44 12.89 20.89
N ASN A 52 9.21 13.10 19.83
CA ASN A 52 9.24 12.21 18.68
C ASN A 52 9.76 10.83 19.09
N GLN A 53 10.81 10.77 19.92
CA GLN A 53 11.35 9.52 20.44
C GLN A 53 10.32 8.78 21.33
N GLN A 54 9.61 9.49 22.20
CA GLN A 54 8.53 8.92 23.01
C GLN A 54 7.39 8.37 22.15
N ALA A 55 6.94 9.11 21.14
CA ALA A 55 5.92 8.65 20.21
C ALA A 55 6.37 7.39 19.46
N ARG A 56 7.65 7.31 19.07
CA ARG A 56 8.21 6.11 18.42
C ARG A 56 8.21 4.89 19.33
N LEU A 57 8.50 5.05 20.62
CA LEU A 57 8.42 3.96 21.60
C LEU A 57 6.97 3.49 21.82
N GLN A 58 6.03 4.43 21.94
CA GLN A 58 4.60 4.09 22.06
C GLN A 58 4.08 3.33 20.84
N LEU A 59 4.54 3.70 19.63
CA LEU A 59 4.21 2.97 18.41
C LEU A 59 4.80 1.56 18.41
N ALA A 60 6.05 1.40 18.86
CA ALA A 60 6.69 0.09 18.94
C ALA A 60 5.96 -0.85 19.91
N ASP A 61 5.60 -0.36 21.10
CA ASP A 61 4.82 -1.10 22.10
C ASP A 61 3.44 -1.51 21.58
N ARG A 62 2.77 -0.60 20.85
CA ARG A 62 1.48 -0.91 20.22
C ARG A 62 1.60 -1.95 19.10
N ILE A 63 2.68 -1.92 18.32
CA ILE A 63 2.96 -2.95 17.31
C ILE A 63 3.16 -4.31 17.98
N GLU A 64 3.92 -4.37 19.08
CA GLU A 64 4.12 -5.61 19.82
C GLU A 64 2.80 -6.17 20.37
N THR A 65 1.98 -5.31 20.98
CA THR A 65 0.65 -5.70 21.49
C THR A 65 -0.23 -6.24 20.36
N LEU A 66 -0.29 -5.55 19.22
CA LEU A 66 -1.07 -6.01 18.06
C LEU A 66 -0.54 -7.33 17.50
N GLN A 67 0.76 -7.55 17.48
CA GLN A 67 1.34 -8.82 17.04
C GLN A 67 0.95 -9.98 17.98
N GLN A 68 0.94 -9.74 19.30
CA GLN A 68 0.47 -10.71 20.28
C GLN A 68 -1.03 -11.00 20.14
N GLU A 69 -1.85 -9.98 19.92
CA GLU A 69 -3.29 -10.15 19.66
C GLU A 69 -3.53 -10.98 18.39
N VAL A 70 -2.82 -10.69 17.30
CA VAL A 70 -2.92 -11.47 16.06
C VAL A 70 -2.53 -12.94 16.28
N ALA A 71 -1.47 -13.21 17.05
CA ALA A 71 -1.10 -14.58 17.40
C ALA A 71 -2.17 -15.28 18.24
N SER A 72 -2.75 -14.59 19.22
CA SER A 72 -3.87 -15.10 20.04
C SER A 72 -5.11 -15.40 19.20
N LEU A 73 -5.50 -14.48 18.31
CA LEU A 73 -6.64 -14.65 17.40
C LEU A 73 -6.42 -15.82 16.46
N ARG A 74 -5.20 -16.02 15.94
CA ARG A 74 -4.87 -17.21 15.14
C ARG A 74 -5.07 -18.50 15.94
N GLY A 75 -4.57 -18.56 17.16
CA GLY A 75 -4.78 -19.73 18.03
C GLY A 75 -6.26 -19.94 18.44
N GLN A 76 -7.06 -18.87 18.52
CA GLN A 76 -8.51 -18.98 18.72
C GLN A 76 -9.22 -19.53 17.49
N ILE A 77 -8.85 -19.06 16.29
CA ILE A 77 -9.40 -19.57 15.03
C ILE A 77 -9.08 -21.06 14.86
N GLU A 78 -7.85 -21.48 15.16
CA GLU A 78 -7.46 -22.89 15.11
C GLU A 78 -8.27 -23.76 16.07
N ARG A 79 -8.51 -23.28 17.31
CA ARG A 79 -9.35 -23.99 18.29
C ARG A 79 -10.82 -24.04 17.89
N MET A 80 -11.40 -22.93 17.44
CA MET A 80 -12.78 -22.92 16.95
C MET A 80 -12.96 -23.85 15.75
N ARG A 81 -11.97 -23.87 14.84
CA ARG A 81 -11.96 -24.80 13.71
C ARG A 81 -11.93 -26.26 14.19
N PHE A 82 -11.07 -26.57 15.17
CA PHE A 82 -11.01 -27.91 15.76
C PHE A 82 -12.32 -28.31 16.49
N GLU A 83 -12.92 -27.39 17.25
CA GLU A 83 -14.20 -27.62 17.93
C GLU A 83 -15.35 -27.82 16.94
N LEU A 84 -15.38 -27.08 15.84
CA LEU A 84 -16.34 -27.28 14.75
C LEU A 84 -16.15 -28.65 14.07
N ASP A 85 -14.91 -29.05 13.79
CA ASP A 85 -14.59 -30.36 13.20
C ASP A 85 -15.02 -31.54 14.10
N VAL A 86 -14.84 -31.40 15.42
CA VAL A 86 -15.25 -32.41 16.40
C VAL A 86 -16.77 -32.47 16.55
N LYS A 87 -17.46 -31.33 16.52
CA LYS A 87 -18.91 -31.25 16.73
C LYS A 87 -19.73 -31.74 15.54
N ASP A 88 -19.20 -31.65 14.32
CA ASP A 88 -19.84 -32.14 13.09
C ASP A 88 -19.75 -33.66 12.90
N GLY A 89 -19.15 -34.41 13.83
CA GLY A 89 -19.02 -35.88 13.69
C GLY A 89 -18.13 -36.30 12.52
N ARG A 90 -17.24 -35.43 12.05
CA ARG A 90 -16.20 -35.70 11.03
C ARG A 90 -14.90 -36.27 11.61
N GLY A 91 -14.96 -36.78 12.84
CA GLY A 91 -13.89 -37.57 13.43
C GLY A 91 -13.72 -38.87 12.64
N LEU A 92 -12.66 -38.91 11.81
CA LEU A 92 -12.29 -39.94 10.82
C LEU A 92 -12.78 -39.71 9.37
N GLY A 93 -13.07 -38.47 8.97
CA GLY A 93 -13.38 -38.13 7.57
C GLY A 93 -12.87 -36.75 7.17
N LEU A 94 -11.76 -36.74 6.43
CA LEU A 94 -11.15 -35.63 5.69
C LEU A 94 -12.18 -34.57 5.23
N ASN A 95 -12.15 -33.37 5.83
CA ASN A 95 -12.61 -32.14 5.18
C ASN A 95 -12.05 -30.92 5.92
N GLN A 96 -10.79 -30.61 5.60
CA GLN A 96 -10.21 -29.31 5.82
C GLN A 96 -10.48 -28.47 4.56
N ASP A 97 -11.38 -27.49 4.61
CA ASP A 97 -11.60 -26.50 3.53
C ASP A 97 -10.59 -25.34 3.58
N THR A 98 -9.38 -25.64 4.04
CA THR A 98 -8.18 -25.08 3.42
C THR A 98 -7.65 -26.25 2.63
N PRO A 99 -7.49 -26.17 1.31
CA PRO A 99 -6.74 -27.17 0.57
C PRO A 99 -5.49 -27.55 1.36
N GLN A 100 -5.53 -28.67 2.07
CA GLN A 100 -4.34 -29.27 2.63
C GLN A 100 -3.68 -29.86 1.42
N VAL A 101 -2.87 -28.99 0.82
CA VAL A 101 -1.85 -29.34 -0.12
C VAL A 101 -1.22 -30.65 0.34
N SER A 102 -1.51 -31.70 -0.41
CA SER A 102 -0.99 -33.04 -0.13
C SER A 102 0.50 -33.10 -0.46
N ASN A 103 1.02 -32.11 -1.19
CA ASN A 103 2.40 -32.01 -1.64
C ASN A 103 3.13 -30.78 -1.07
N PRO A 104 4.08 -30.93 -0.14
CA PRO A 104 4.86 -29.80 0.40
C PRO A 104 5.49 -28.86 -0.66
N GLN A 105 5.76 -29.35 -1.87
CA GLN A 105 6.34 -28.57 -2.97
C GLN A 105 5.34 -27.58 -3.61
N GLU A 106 4.06 -27.95 -3.75
CA GLU A 106 3.05 -27.01 -4.26
C GLU A 106 2.80 -25.92 -3.20
N GLN A 107 2.75 -26.26 -1.91
CA GLN A 107 2.57 -25.28 -0.84
C GLN A 107 3.72 -24.28 -0.83
N ALA A 108 4.96 -24.76 -0.90
CA ALA A 108 6.14 -23.90 -0.94
C ALA A 108 6.14 -22.96 -2.16
N ALA A 109 5.74 -23.44 -3.34
CA ALA A 109 5.65 -22.62 -4.54
C ALA A 109 4.56 -21.55 -4.43
N PHE A 110 3.40 -21.90 -3.86
CA PHE A 110 2.32 -20.95 -3.61
C PHE A 110 2.72 -19.89 -2.57
N ASP A 111 3.35 -20.31 -1.47
CA ASP A 111 3.81 -19.41 -0.41
C ASP A 111 4.88 -18.45 -0.91
N GLN A 112 5.79 -18.90 -1.77
CA GLN A 112 6.77 -18.04 -2.44
C GLN A 112 6.07 -16.95 -3.27
N ALA A 113 5.09 -17.31 -4.10
CA ALA A 113 4.33 -16.35 -4.89
C ALA A 113 3.55 -15.36 -4.00
N MET A 114 2.98 -15.85 -2.89
CA MET A 114 2.32 -15.02 -1.89
C MET A 114 3.27 -14.06 -1.19
N ASN A 115 4.54 -14.41 -0.99
CA ASN A 115 5.52 -13.50 -0.40
C ASN A 115 5.76 -12.29 -1.30
N PHE A 116 5.91 -12.50 -2.62
CA PHE A 116 5.99 -11.38 -3.57
C PHE A 116 4.73 -10.52 -3.55
N PHE A 117 3.55 -11.15 -3.53
CA PHE A 117 2.28 -10.43 -3.48
C PHE A 117 2.18 -9.53 -2.24
N ARG A 118 2.50 -10.07 -1.05
CA ARG A 118 2.47 -9.34 0.22
C ARG A 118 3.54 -8.25 0.29
N ALA A 119 4.67 -8.44 -0.39
CA ALA A 119 5.73 -7.44 -0.52
C ALA A 119 5.39 -6.32 -1.52
N GLY A 120 4.25 -6.39 -2.21
CA GLY A 120 3.86 -5.43 -3.25
C GLY A 120 4.63 -5.60 -4.57
N GLN A 121 5.38 -6.69 -4.71
CA GLN A 121 6.13 -7.07 -5.91
C GLN A 121 5.19 -7.79 -6.89
N TYR A 122 4.24 -7.04 -7.44
CA TYR A 122 3.12 -7.63 -8.18
C TYR A 122 3.52 -8.26 -9.51
N GLN A 123 4.59 -7.78 -10.16
CA GLN A 123 5.06 -8.41 -11.41
C GLN A 123 5.65 -9.79 -11.11
N GLU A 124 6.54 -9.88 -10.13
CA GLU A 124 7.16 -11.11 -9.66
C GLU A 124 6.13 -12.09 -9.09
N ALA A 125 5.10 -11.57 -8.40
CA ALA A 125 3.97 -12.37 -7.93
C ALA A 125 3.19 -12.98 -9.10
N ALA A 126 2.85 -12.20 -10.12
CA ALA A 126 2.11 -12.69 -11.29
C ALA A 126 2.89 -13.78 -12.07
N GLU A 127 4.21 -13.61 -12.18
CA GLU A 127 5.10 -14.60 -12.80
C GLU A 127 5.20 -15.88 -11.95
N SER A 128 5.34 -15.73 -10.63
CA SER A 128 5.43 -16.87 -9.70
C SER A 128 4.12 -17.67 -9.65
N PHE A 129 2.96 -17.01 -9.59
CA PHE A 129 1.66 -17.70 -9.69
C PHE A 129 1.42 -18.31 -11.07
N GLY A 130 1.91 -17.69 -12.15
CA GLY A 130 1.88 -18.29 -13.48
C GLY A 130 2.69 -19.59 -13.55
N THR A 131 3.87 -19.59 -12.94
CA THR A 131 4.72 -20.79 -12.81
C THR A 131 4.04 -21.87 -11.98
N PHE A 132 3.41 -21.49 -10.87
CA PHE A 132 2.59 -22.39 -10.05
C PHE A 132 1.48 -23.05 -10.88
N ALA A 133 0.70 -22.26 -11.63
CA ALA A 133 -0.41 -22.77 -12.43
C ALA A 133 0.05 -23.74 -13.54
N ASN A 134 1.24 -23.52 -14.10
CA ASN A 134 1.82 -24.42 -15.11
C ASN A 134 2.33 -25.73 -14.50
N ASN A 135 2.98 -25.66 -13.34
CA ASN A 135 3.58 -26.83 -12.69
C ASN A 135 2.55 -27.68 -11.94
N TYR A 136 1.49 -27.05 -11.43
CA TYR A 136 0.46 -27.70 -10.62
C TYR A 136 -0.96 -27.38 -11.14
N PRO A 137 -1.28 -27.70 -12.40
CA PRO A 137 -2.55 -27.32 -13.02
C PRO A 137 -3.79 -27.91 -12.31
N ASN A 138 -3.63 -29.07 -11.69
CA ASN A 138 -4.67 -29.79 -10.95
C ASN A 138 -4.60 -29.58 -9.43
N SER A 139 -3.78 -28.61 -8.97
CA SER A 139 -3.70 -28.30 -7.54
C SER A 139 -5.04 -27.82 -7.01
N GLN A 140 -5.35 -28.18 -5.78
CA GLN A 140 -6.48 -27.59 -5.07
C GLN A 140 -6.29 -26.08 -4.83
N LEU A 141 -5.05 -25.57 -4.86
CA LEU A 141 -4.73 -24.14 -4.81
C LEU A 141 -4.78 -23.47 -6.20
N SER A 142 -5.09 -24.19 -7.28
CA SER A 142 -5.05 -23.67 -8.65
C SER A 142 -5.98 -22.47 -8.82
N ALA A 143 -7.23 -22.56 -8.34
CA ALA A 143 -8.18 -21.44 -8.40
C ALA A 143 -7.68 -20.21 -7.62
N ASP A 144 -7.13 -20.41 -6.42
CA ASP A 144 -6.55 -19.33 -5.61
C ASP A 144 -5.31 -18.71 -6.27
N ALA A 145 -4.46 -19.51 -6.90
CA ALA A 145 -3.28 -19.04 -7.60
C ALA A 145 -3.68 -18.17 -8.80
N ARG A 146 -4.72 -18.56 -9.55
CA ARG A 146 -5.27 -17.76 -10.65
C ARG A 146 -5.85 -16.44 -10.15
N PHE A 147 -6.58 -16.46 -9.03
CA PHE A 147 -7.09 -15.25 -8.40
C PHE A 147 -5.96 -14.27 -8.06
N TYR A 148 -4.93 -14.74 -7.37
CA TYR A 148 -3.81 -13.89 -6.98
C TYR A 148 -2.94 -13.47 -8.16
N ARG A 149 -2.80 -14.31 -9.18
CA ARG A 149 -2.16 -13.92 -10.45
C ARG A 149 -2.90 -12.76 -11.10
N GLY A 150 -4.21 -12.90 -11.28
CA GLY A 150 -5.06 -11.85 -11.86
C GLY A 150 -5.05 -10.55 -11.04
N SER A 151 -5.11 -10.67 -9.72
CA SER A 151 -5.01 -9.53 -8.79
C SER A 151 -3.66 -8.82 -8.90
N SER A 152 -2.57 -9.59 -8.98
CA SER A 152 -1.21 -9.08 -9.21
C SER A 152 -1.10 -8.35 -10.54
N LEU A 153 -1.65 -8.92 -11.63
CA LEU A 153 -1.68 -8.30 -12.94
C LEU A 153 -2.47 -6.98 -12.93
N TYR A 154 -3.59 -6.93 -12.23
CA TYR A 154 -4.35 -5.69 -12.04
C TYR A 154 -3.52 -4.64 -11.30
N ALA A 155 -2.89 -5.02 -10.18
CA ALA A 155 -2.08 -4.12 -9.37
C ALA A 155 -0.83 -3.58 -10.11
N SER A 156 -0.27 -4.37 -11.03
CA SER A 156 0.80 -3.94 -11.94
C SER A 156 0.30 -3.23 -13.21
N LYS A 157 -0.99 -2.86 -13.27
CA LYS A 157 -1.66 -2.17 -14.38
C LYS A 157 -1.71 -2.97 -15.71
N SER A 158 -1.47 -4.27 -15.65
CA SER A 158 -1.66 -5.21 -16.75
C SER A 158 -3.13 -5.62 -16.87
N PHE A 159 -4.00 -4.65 -17.17
CA PHE A 159 -5.45 -4.82 -17.06
C PHE A 159 -6.04 -5.85 -18.04
N GLY A 160 -5.60 -5.86 -19.30
CA GLY A 160 -6.04 -6.86 -20.28
C GLY A 160 -5.75 -8.30 -19.83
N PRO A 161 -4.49 -8.64 -19.51
CA PRO A 161 -4.15 -9.94 -18.94
C PRO A 161 -4.90 -10.28 -17.63
N ALA A 162 -5.12 -9.30 -16.75
CA ALA A 162 -5.88 -9.49 -15.52
C ALA A 162 -7.33 -9.91 -15.80
N VAL A 163 -8.00 -9.23 -16.75
CA VAL A 163 -9.35 -9.58 -17.19
C VAL A 163 -9.40 -11.01 -17.71
N THR A 164 -8.49 -11.38 -18.62
CA THR A 164 -8.45 -12.72 -19.20
C THR A 164 -8.27 -13.81 -18.13
N GLU A 165 -7.33 -13.63 -17.21
CA GLU A 165 -7.03 -14.63 -16.17
C GLU A 165 -8.23 -14.84 -15.22
N LEU A 166 -8.81 -13.75 -14.73
CA LEU A 166 -9.88 -13.80 -13.73
C LEU A 166 -11.22 -14.24 -14.32
N GLN A 167 -11.50 -13.89 -15.58
CA GLN A 167 -12.66 -14.43 -16.29
C GLN A 167 -12.51 -15.94 -16.54
N ALA A 168 -11.32 -16.40 -16.91
CA ALA A 168 -11.07 -17.83 -17.09
C ALA A 168 -11.20 -18.59 -15.76
N MET A 169 -10.71 -18.01 -14.65
CA MET A 169 -10.92 -18.58 -13.31
C MET A 169 -12.41 -18.72 -12.98
N GLU A 170 -13.21 -17.67 -13.18
CA GLU A 170 -14.65 -17.69 -12.87
C GLU A 170 -15.42 -18.66 -13.78
N GLN A 171 -15.03 -18.80 -15.04
CA GLN A 171 -15.65 -19.74 -15.97
C GLN A 171 -15.35 -21.19 -15.62
N ASN A 172 -14.12 -21.47 -15.19
CA ASN A 172 -13.68 -22.83 -14.86
C ASN A 172 -14.06 -23.27 -13.44
N HIS A 173 -14.20 -22.31 -12.50
CA HIS A 173 -14.51 -22.57 -11.09
C HIS A 173 -15.58 -21.60 -10.57
N PRO A 174 -16.80 -21.61 -11.14
CA PRO A 174 -17.84 -20.66 -10.78
C PRO A 174 -18.33 -20.80 -9.33
N GLU A 175 -18.27 -21.99 -8.75
CA GLU A 175 -18.65 -22.25 -7.36
C GLU A 175 -17.56 -21.86 -6.34
N HIS A 176 -16.36 -21.47 -6.80
CA HIS A 176 -15.27 -21.13 -5.91
C HIS A 176 -15.57 -19.85 -5.12
N ALA A 177 -15.23 -19.83 -3.83
CA ALA A 177 -15.54 -18.71 -2.93
C ALA A 177 -15.04 -17.34 -3.43
N ARG A 178 -13.98 -17.33 -4.24
CA ARG A 178 -13.38 -16.12 -4.83
C ARG A 178 -13.86 -15.75 -6.24
N ALA A 179 -14.69 -16.58 -6.88
CA ALA A 179 -15.27 -16.27 -8.19
C ALA A 179 -15.97 -14.89 -8.24
N PRO A 180 -16.83 -14.52 -7.27
CA PRO A 180 -17.45 -13.19 -7.28
C PRO A 180 -16.44 -12.04 -7.10
N ASP A 181 -15.43 -12.21 -6.25
CA ASP A 181 -14.39 -11.20 -6.03
C ASP A 181 -13.48 -11.04 -7.26
N ALA A 182 -13.21 -12.13 -7.98
CA ALA A 182 -12.47 -12.11 -9.24
C ALA A 182 -13.18 -11.21 -10.27
N LEU A 183 -14.51 -11.33 -10.38
CA LEU A 183 -15.30 -10.48 -11.28
C LEU A 183 -15.31 -9.00 -10.86
N LEU A 184 -15.22 -8.68 -9.57
CA LEU A 184 -15.07 -7.28 -9.14
C LEU A 184 -13.77 -6.66 -9.64
N ILE A 185 -12.68 -7.44 -9.64
CA ILE A 185 -11.40 -7.01 -10.18
C ILE A 185 -11.48 -6.89 -11.71
N VAL A 186 -12.16 -7.82 -12.39
CA VAL A 186 -12.44 -7.71 -13.84
C VAL A 186 -13.18 -6.41 -14.16
N ALA A 187 -14.25 -6.10 -13.44
CA ALA A 187 -15.01 -4.86 -13.64
C ALA A 187 -14.15 -3.62 -13.40
N ALA A 188 -13.33 -3.62 -12.34
CA ALA A 188 -12.39 -2.53 -12.07
C ALA A 188 -11.36 -2.37 -13.20
N ALA A 189 -10.77 -3.48 -13.67
CA ALA A 189 -9.83 -3.49 -14.79
C ALA A 189 -10.46 -2.98 -16.09
N GLN A 190 -11.73 -3.27 -16.33
CA GLN A 190 -12.47 -2.75 -17.49
C GLN A 190 -12.70 -1.24 -17.37
N ILE A 191 -13.00 -0.72 -16.18
CA ILE A 191 -13.12 0.73 -15.94
C ILE A 191 -11.79 1.43 -16.22
N GLU A 192 -10.67 0.90 -15.71
CA GLU A 192 -9.32 1.46 -15.96
C GLU A 192 -8.96 1.46 -17.46
N GLN A 193 -9.53 0.53 -18.23
CA GLN A 193 -9.39 0.47 -19.69
C GLN A 193 -10.41 1.34 -20.45
N ASN A 194 -11.20 2.17 -19.77
CA ASN A 194 -12.33 2.93 -20.32
C ASN A 194 -13.43 2.07 -20.97
N ASN A 195 -13.45 0.76 -20.70
CA ASN A 195 -14.49 -0.15 -21.16
C ASN A 195 -15.67 -0.16 -20.17
N LEU A 196 -16.39 0.96 -20.10
CA LEU A 196 -17.52 1.12 -19.17
C LEU A 196 -18.68 0.18 -19.50
N SER A 197 -18.92 -0.12 -20.78
CA SER A 197 -19.93 -1.10 -21.18
C SER A 197 -19.62 -2.48 -20.62
N GLY A 198 -18.39 -2.97 -20.84
CA GLY A 198 -17.97 -4.26 -20.31
C GLY A 198 -17.96 -4.30 -18.78
N ALA A 199 -17.60 -3.20 -18.12
CA ALA A 199 -17.67 -3.10 -16.67
C ALA A 199 -19.11 -3.25 -16.16
N ARG A 200 -20.09 -2.58 -16.78
CA ARG A 200 -21.51 -2.73 -16.42
C ARG A 200 -21.97 -4.18 -16.61
N ASP A 201 -21.65 -4.80 -17.73
CA ASP A 201 -22.02 -6.21 -18.01
C ASP A 201 -21.43 -7.16 -16.96
N THR A 202 -20.15 -6.96 -16.58
CA THR A 202 -19.51 -7.76 -15.54
C THR A 202 -20.16 -7.56 -14.18
N LEU A 203 -20.45 -6.32 -13.78
CA LEU A 203 -21.10 -6.04 -12.50
C LEU A 203 -22.51 -6.63 -12.45
N GLN A 204 -23.28 -6.54 -13.54
CA GLN A 204 -24.60 -7.14 -13.65
C GLN A 204 -24.52 -8.67 -13.48
N ARG A 205 -23.54 -9.32 -14.12
CA ARG A 205 -23.29 -10.76 -13.94
C ARG A 205 -23.04 -11.13 -12.47
N ILE A 206 -22.32 -10.32 -11.71
CA ILE A 206 -22.08 -10.59 -10.28
C ILE A 206 -23.40 -10.61 -9.51
N VAL A 207 -24.27 -9.64 -9.77
CA VAL A 207 -25.58 -9.53 -9.11
C VAL A 207 -26.49 -10.72 -9.46
N GLU A 208 -26.46 -11.16 -10.72
CA GLU A 208 -27.29 -12.26 -11.21
C GLU A 208 -26.79 -13.63 -10.74
N LYS A 209 -25.48 -13.88 -10.81
CA LYS A 209 -24.90 -15.21 -10.57
C LYS A 209 -24.50 -15.43 -9.11
N TYR A 210 -24.15 -14.36 -8.39
CA TYR A 210 -23.67 -14.42 -7.01
C TYR A 210 -24.48 -13.52 -6.05
N PRO A 211 -25.83 -13.59 -6.05
CA PRO A 211 -26.70 -12.62 -5.38
C PRO A 211 -26.52 -12.55 -3.85
N GLN A 212 -25.96 -13.58 -3.23
CA GLN A 212 -25.73 -13.65 -1.77
C GLN A 212 -24.32 -13.23 -1.35
N SER A 213 -23.46 -12.85 -2.31
CA SER A 213 -22.07 -12.45 -2.03
C SER A 213 -21.95 -10.97 -1.66
N ASN A 214 -20.94 -10.62 -0.85
CA ASN A 214 -20.57 -9.22 -0.59
C ASN A 214 -20.20 -8.47 -1.89
N ALA A 215 -19.69 -9.21 -2.88
CA ALA A 215 -19.37 -8.66 -4.19
C ALA A 215 -20.63 -8.21 -4.94
N ALA A 216 -21.77 -8.89 -4.79
CA ALA A 216 -23.03 -8.47 -5.40
C ALA A 216 -23.53 -7.14 -4.83
N GLN A 217 -23.41 -6.93 -3.51
CA GLN A 217 -23.71 -5.64 -2.90
C GLN A 217 -22.80 -4.54 -3.48
N THR A 218 -21.50 -4.78 -3.51
CA THR A 218 -20.52 -3.85 -4.11
C THR A 218 -20.84 -3.58 -5.59
N ALA A 219 -21.26 -4.59 -6.33
CA ALA A 219 -21.60 -4.47 -7.74
C ALA A 219 -22.85 -3.62 -7.97
N GLN A 220 -23.89 -3.79 -7.16
CA GLN A 220 -25.09 -2.95 -7.20
C GLN A 220 -24.77 -1.47 -6.93
N GLU A 221 -23.90 -1.19 -5.96
CA GLU A 221 -23.47 0.18 -5.66
C GLU A 221 -22.72 0.81 -6.84
N ARG A 222 -21.77 0.07 -7.43
CA ARG A 222 -20.99 0.53 -8.58
C ARG A 222 -21.85 0.72 -9.84
N LEU A 223 -22.83 -0.14 -10.08
CA LEU A 223 -23.75 0.00 -11.22
C LEU A 223 -24.50 1.32 -11.20
N LYS A 224 -24.92 1.81 -10.02
CA LYS A 224 -25.60 3.12 -9.88
C LYS A 224 -24.70 4.29 -10.28
N LEU A 225 -23.40 4.19 -10.02
CA LEU A 225 -22.42 5.23 -10.37
C LEU A 225 -22.08 5.23 -11.87
N LEU A 226 -22.33 4.11 -12.55
CA LEU A 226 -22.10 3.96 -13.97
C LEU A 226 -23.35 4.27 -14.80
N GLN A 227 -24.50 4.64 -14.23
CA GLN A 227 -25.68 5.03 -15.03
C GLN A 227 -25.52 6.44 -15.61
#